data_AF-A0A2S1H2V2-F1
#
_entry.id   AF-A0A2S1H2V2-F1
#
_cell.length_a   1.000
_cell.length_b   1.000
_cell.length_c   1.000
_cell.angle_alpha   90.00
_cell.angle_beta   90.00
_cell.angle_gamma   90.00
#
_symmetry.space_group_name_H-M   'P 1'
#
loop_
_entity.id
_entity.type
_entity.pdbx_description
1 polymer ?
#
loop_
_entity_poly.entity_id
_entity_poly.type
_entity_poly.pdbx_seq_one_letter_code
_entity_poly.pdbx_strand_id
1 'polypeptide(L)'
;MKKILLSGYFIIIFCIGILFVPVSLKWGPHLEFYDKRYAPIWQLHTKEFQVDDYYPTYELDIMRIVYEIGIVSLLIFILYFILKEV
;
A
#
# COMPACT_ATOMS: atom_id res chain seq x y z
N MET A 1 16.46 0.54 22.16
CA MET A 1 15.07 0.14 21.79
C MET A 1 14.33 1.18 20.94
N LYS A 2 14.18 2.45 21.37
CA LYS A 2 13.42 3.46 20.59
C LYS A 2 13.87 3.65 19.13
N LYS A 3 15.20 3.66 18.88
CA LYS A 3 15.77 3.75 17.51
C LYS A 3 15.45 2.52 16.64
N ILE A 4 15.38 1.33 17.24
CA ILE A 4 15.08 0.08 16.53
C ILE A 4 13.60 0.05 16.14
N LEU A 5 12.73 0.43 17.08
CA LEU A 5 11.30 0.63 16.85
C LEU A 5 11.03 1.62 15.71
N LEU A 6 11.71 2.76 15.72
CA LEU A 6 11.60 3.77 14.68
C LEU A 6 12.09 3.23 13.32
N SER A 7 13.23 2.53 13.31
CA SER A 7 13.76 1.92 12.08
C SER A 7 12.80 0.87 11.52
N GLY A 8 12.19 0.03 12.38
CA GLY A 8 11.18 -0.94 11.96
C GLY A 8 9.94 -0.27 11.39
N TYR A 9 9.47 0.81 12.02
CA TYR A 9 8.37 1.63 11.51
C TYR A 9 8.65 2.13 10.10
N PHE A 10 9.82 2.74 9.87
CA PHE A 10 10.20 3.24 8.54
C PHE A 10 10.25 2.14 7.49
N ILE A 11 10.77 0.95 7.83
CA ILE A 11 10.82 -0.19 6.90
C ILE A 11 9.40 -0.64 6.54
N ILE A 12 8.51 -0.77 7.52
CA ILE A 12 7.13 -1.21 7.28
C ILE A 12 6.39 -0.19 6.40
N ILE A 13 6.49 1.11 6.72
CA ILE A 13 5.87 2.17 5.92
C ILE A 13 6.44 2.21 4.51
N PHE A 14 7.75 2.03 4.34
CA PHE A 14 8.37 1.93 3.02
C PHE A 14 7.81 0.74 2.23
N CYS A 15 7.71 -0.44 2.85
CA CYS A 15 7.15 -1.63 2.19
C CYS A 15 5.69 -1.42 1.75
N ILE A 16 4.84 -0.88 2.62
CA ILE A 16 3.41 -0.66 2.34
C ILE A 16 3.22 0.50 1.34
N GLY A 17 3.98 1.57 1.49
CA GLY A 17 3.84 2.79 0.70
C GLY A 17 4.48 2.73 -0.69
N ILE A 18 5.38 1.77 -0.94
CA ILE A 18 6.15 1.71 -2.19
C ILE A 18 6.10 0.33 -2.85
N LEU A 19 6.32 -0.75 -2.10
CA LEU A 19 6.44 -2.11 -2.67
C LEU A 19 5.10 -2.84 -2.79
N PHE A 20 4.21 -2.64 -1.83
CA PHE A 20 2.93 -3.33 -1.72
C PHE A 20 1.82 -2.30 -1.48
N VAL A 21 1.63 -1.42 -2.46
CA VAL A 21 0.60 -0.39 -2.41
C VAL A 21 -0.72 -1.01 -2.86
N PRO A 22 -1.83 -0.82 -2.11
CA PRO A 22 -3.13 -1.28 -2.57
C PRO A 22 -3.57 -0.49 -3.79
N VAL A 23 -3.89 -1.22 -4.85
CA VAL A 23 -4.34 -0.68 -6.12
C VAL A 23 -5.62 -1.40 -6.56
N SER A 24 -6.51 -0.64 -7.20
CA SER A 24 -7.66 -1.15 -7.93
C SER A 24 -7.27 -1.28 -9.39
N LEU A 25 -7.45 -2.47 -9.95
CA LEU A 25 -7.25 -2.75 -11.36
C LEU A 25 -8.56 -2.45 -12.10
N LYS A 26 -8.48 -1.55 -13.08
CA LYS A 26 -9.61 -1.20 -13.95
C LYS A 26 -9.24 -1.38 -15.42
N TRP A 27 -10.14 -1.91 -16.23
CA TRP A 27 -9.93 -2.09 -17.67
C TRP A 27 -11.27 -2.10 -18.44
N GLY A 28 -11.21 -2.07 -19.78
CA GLY A 28 -12.39 -2.02 -20.65
C GLY A 28 -12.85 -0.60 -21.04
N PRO A 29 -13.90 -0.48 -21.88
CA PRO A 29 -14.37 0.78 -22.45
C PRO A 29 -14.92 1.77 -21.41
N HIS A 30 -15.35 1.28 -20.25
CA HIS A 30 -15.92 2.08 -19.17
C HIS A 30 -15.02 2.12 -17.92
N LEU A 31 -13.77 1.65 -18.00
CA LEU A 31 -12.85 1.52 -16.84
C LEU A 31 -13.54 0.78 -15.69
N GLU A 32 -14.12 -0.39 -16.00
CA GLU A 32 -14.86 -1.15 -15.01
C GLU A 32 -13.90 -1.70 -13.95
N PHE A 33 -14.39 -1.77 -12.71
CA PHE A 33 -13.66 -2.39 -11.62
C PHE A 33 -13.51 -3.87 -11.91
N TYR A 34 -12.27 -4.36 -11.90
CA TYR A 34 -11.98 -5.77 -12.12
C TYR A 34 -11.47 -6.45 -10.86
N ASP A 35 -10.47 -5.87 -10.20
CA ASP A 35 -9.84 -6.52 -9.06
C ASP A 35 -9.17 -5.52 -8.09
N LYS A 36 -8.95 -5.94 -6.83
CA LYS A 36 -8.11 -5.24 -5.86
C LYS A 36 -6.90 -6.09 -5.53
N ARG A 37 -5.71 -5.52 -5.73
CA ARG A 37 -4.44 -6.21 -5.45
C ARG A 37 -3.41 -5.27 -4.84
N TYR A 38 -2.36 -5.85 -4.30
CA TYR A 38 -1.17 -5.12 -3.88
C TYR A 38 -0.16 -5.12 -5.02
N ALA A 39 0.36 -3.94 -5.34
CA ALA A 39 1.32 -3.74 -6.40
C ALA A 39 2.35 -2.69 -6.00
N PRO A 40 3.57 -2.76 -6.53
CA PRO A 40 4.52 -1.69 -6.32
C PRO A 40 4.10 -0.42 -7.07
N ILE A 41 4.46 0.74 -6.52
CA ILE A 41 3.99 2.06 -6.98
C ILE A 41 4.31 2.33 -8.45
N TRP A 42 5.41 1.78 -8.98
CA TRP A 42 5.77 1.93 -10.39
C TRP A 42 4.79 1.24 -11.35
N GLN A 43 4.03 0.22 -10.91
CA GLN A 43 2.97 -0.38 -11.74
C GLN A 43 1.85 0.62 -12.08
N LEU A 44 1.70 1.72 -11.34
CA LEU A 44 0.77 2.81 -11.69
C LEU A 44 1.14 3.50 -13.00
N HIS A 45 2.43 3.57 -13.32
CA HIS A 45 2.93 4.24 -14.54
C HIS A 45 3.07 3.27 -15.71
N THR A 46 3.11 1.98 -15.42
CA THR A 46 3.44 0.94 -16.38
C THR A 46 2.18 0.43 -17.08
N LYS A 47 2.09 0.66 -18.40
CA LYS A 47 1.06 0.09 -19.28
C LYS A 47 1.62 -1.14 -19.99
N GLU A 48 1.99 -2.19 -19.24
CA GLU A 48 2.79 -3.30 -19.80
C GLU A 48 1.99 -4.39 -20.53
N PHE A 49 0.66 -4.41 -20.46
CA PHE A 49 -0.11 -5.48 -21.11
C PHE A 49 -1.42 -4.95 -21.69
N GLN A 50 -1.73 -5.32 -22.93
CA GLN A 50 -3.03 -5.05 -23.56
C GLN A 50 -3.91 -6.28 -23.32
N VAL A 51 -5.10 -6.10 -22.74
CA VAL A 51 -6.10 -7.16 -22.56
C VAL A 51 -7.33 -6.75 -23.38
N ASP A 52 -7.68 -7.55 -24.39
CA ASP A 52 -8.80 -7.27 -25.33
C ASP A 52 -8.82 -5.84 -25.88
N ASP A 53 -7.70 -5.39 -26.43
CA ASP A 53 -7.48 -4.02 -26.95
C ASP A 53 -7.48 -2.87 -25.92
N TYR A 54 -7.75 -3.12 -24.64
CA TYR A 54 -7.72 -2.11 -23.58
C TYR A 54 -6.47 -2.23 -22.70
N TYR A 55 -5.96 -1.07 -22.26
CA TYR A 55 -4.86 -1.01 -21.31
C TYR A 55 -5.41 -1.04 -19.87
N PRO A 56 -5.06 -2.06 -19.06
CA PRO A 56 -5.38 -2.07 -17.65
C PRO A 56 -4.69 -0.89 -16.97
N THR A 57 -5.46 -0.17 -16.17
CA THR A 57 -5.00 0.98 -15.40
C THR A 57 -5.04 0.61 -13.93
N TYR A 58 -3.89 0.72 -13.27
CA TYR A 58 -3.80 0.62 -11.83
C TYR A 58 -4.16 1.97 -11.21
N GLU A 59 -5.20 2.00 -10.40
CA GLU A 59 -5.57 3.17 -9.61
C GLU A 59 -5.23 2.94 -8.14
N LEU A 60 -4.60 3.93 -7.52
CA LEU A 60 -4.17 3.84 -6.13
C LEU A 60 -5.37 3.98 -5.19
N ASP A 61 -5.56 3.01 -4.28
CA ASP A 61 -6.64 3.05 -3.27
C ASP A 61 -6.18 3.86 -2.05
N ILE A 62 -6.29 5.19 -2.16
CA ILE A 62 -5.83 6.15 -1.15
C ILE A 62 -6.46 5.85 0.21
N MET A 63 -7.74 5.50 0.26
CA MET A 63 -8.45 5.24 1.50
C MET A 63 -7.83 4.05 2.24
N ARG A 64 -7.55 2.96 1.51
CA ARG A 64 -6.90 1.78 2.11
C ARG A 64 -5.49 2.10 2.63
N ILE A 65 -4.71 2.90 1.91
CA ILE A 65 -3.36 3.31 2.37
C ILE A 65 -3.43 4.08 3.67
N VAL A 66 -4.35 5.04 3.78
CA VAL A 66 -4.54 5.82 5.00
C VAL A 66 -4.89 4.91 6.19
N TYR A 67 -5.79 3.93 5.98
CA TYR A 67 -6.12 2.96 7.01
C TYR A 67 -4.92 2.08 7.39
N GLU A 68 -4.16 1.57 6.43
CA GLU A 68 -2.99 0.72 6.70
C GLU A 68 -1.90 1.48 7.48
N ILE A 69 -1.57 2.71 7.06
CA ILE A 69 -0.62 3.56 7.79
C ILE A 69 -1.14 3.85 9.21
N GLY A 70 -2.43 4.15 9.36
CA GLY A 70 -3.06 4.40 10.65
C GLY A 70 -2.96 3.19 11.59
N ILE A 71 -3.29 1.99 11.09
CA ILE A 71 -3.22 0.73 11.85
C ILE A 71 -1.78 0.43 12.25
N VAL A 72 -0.82 0.52 11.33
CA VAL A 72 0.61 0.31 11.63
C VAL A 72 1.12 1.28 12.68
N SER A 73 0.74 2.55 12.56
CA SER A 73 1.10 3.60 13.53
C SER A 73 0.54 3.28 14.91
N LEU A 74 -0.73 2.86 14.99
CA LEU A 74 -1.38 2.47 16.24
C LEU A 74 -0.68 1.26 16.88
N LEU A 75 -0.36 0.23 16.11
CA LEU A 75 0.33 -0.97 16.62
C LEU A 75 1.71 -0.63 17.18
N ILE A 76 2.49 0.17 16.46
CA ILE A 76 3.82 0.59 16.92
C ILE A 76 3.74 1.51 18.14
N PHE A 77 2.71 2.35 18.22
CA PHE A 77 2.43 3.16 19.39
C PHE A 77 2.11 2.30 20.61
N ILE A 78 1.23 1.30 20.48
CA ILE A 78 0.91 0.36 21.56
C ILE A 78 2.18 -0.40 21.99
N LEU A 79 2.97 -0.90 21.04
CA LEU A 79 4.22 -1.60 21.33
C LEU A 79 5.20 -0.71 22.10
N TYR A 80 5.30 0.57 21.71
CA TYR A 80 6.12 1.55 22.40
C TYR A 80 5.66 1.78 23.85
N PHE A 81 4.35 1.82 24.11
CA PHE A 81 3.82 1.95 25.47
C PHE A 81 4.15 0.74 26.34
N ILE A 82 3.92 -0.47 25.83
CA ILE A 82 4.25 -1.72 26.55
C ILE A 82 5.75 -1.77 26.90
N LEU A 83 6.61 -1.44 25.94
CA LEU A 83 8.07 -1.41 26.13
C LEU A 83 8.56 -0.26 27.03
N LYS A 84 7.72 0.74 27.29
CA LYS A 84 8.03 1.81 28.24
C LYS A 84 7.67 1.42 29.67
N GLU A 85 6.65 0.58 29.83
CA GLU A 85 6.18 0.08 31.14
C GLU A 85 7.03 -1.08 31.69
N VAL A 86 7.70 -1.84 30.81
CA VAL A 86 8.74 -2.84 31.14
C VAL A 86 10.09 -2.16 31.42
#